data_AF-A0A7V8BD96-F1
#
_entry.id   AF-A0A7V8BD96-F1
#
_cell.length_a   1.000
_cell.length_b   1.000
_cell.length_c   1.000
_cell.angle_alpha   90.00
_cell.angle_beta   90.00
_cell.angle_gamma   90.00
#
_symmetry.space_group_name_H-M   'P 1'
#
loop_
_entity.id
_entity.type
_entity.pdbx_description
1 polymer ?
#
loop_
_entity_poly.entity_id
_entity_poly.type
_entity_poly.pdbx_seq_one_letter_code
_entity_poly.pdbx_strand_id
1 'polypeptide(L)'
;MKRIIGIGNDFRRDDAAGLVAARALKARAPAGCEVLEASGEGTQLMELWKDAEVVILIDALQSGHSPGAIRRFEAHRETLPARSFRYSTHAFSLGEAIELARALDQLPARVLVFGIEGRDFSAGEGLS
;
A
#
# COMPACT_ATOMS: atom_id res chain seq x y z
N MET A 1 15.75 3.23 9.32
CA MET A 1 14.60 2.54 9.99
C MET A 1 13.73 1.82 8.95
N LYS A 2 12.98 0.77 9.32
CA LYS A 2 12.03 0.08 8.42
C LYS A 2 10.59 0.52 8.69
N ARG A 3 9.77 0.64 7.65
CA ARG A 3 8.34 0.99 7.77
C ARG A 3 7.44 -0.01 7.06
N ILE A 4 6.32 -0.32 7.68
CA ILE A 4 5.19 -1.04 7.08
C ILE A 4 4.01 -0.07 7.04
N ILE A 5 3.45 0.18 5.86
CA ILE A 5 2.36 1.13 5.67
C ILE A 5 1.18 0.37 5.06
N GLY A 6 0.11 0.23 5.84
CA GLY A 6 -1.17 -0.25 5.34
C GLY A 6 -1.94 0.87 4.68
N ILE A 7 -2.40 0.64 3.48
CA ILE A 7 -3.13 1.58 2.64
C ILE A 7 -4.56 1.09 2.49
N GLY A 8 -5.53 2.00 2.52
CA GLY A 8 -6.91 1.64 2.23
C GLY A 8 -7.95 2.58 2.80
N ASN A 9 -9.20 2.12 2.75
CA ASN A 9 -10.36 2.84 3.25
C ASN A 9 -11.34 1.89 3.98
N ASP A 10 -11.51 2.08 5.29
CA ASP A 10 -12.41 1.26 6.14
C ASP A 10 -13.87 1.26 5.67
N PHE A 11 -14.29 2.33 4.98
CA PHE A 11 -15.67 2.50 4.52
C PHE A 11 -15.86 2.00 3.08
N ARG A 12 -14.93 1.19 2.56
CA ARG A 12 -14.99 0.67 1.20
C ARG A 12 -14.61 -0.81 1.10
N ARG A 13 -15.19 -1.61 1.98
CA ARG A 13 -15.14 -3.08 1.94
C ARG A 13 -13.71 -3.61 1.86
N ASP A 14 -13.36 -4.37 0.82
CA ASP A 14 -12.05 -5.00 0.68
C ASP A 14 -10.91 -3.99 0.45
N ASP A 15 -11.23 -2.73 0.15
CA ASP A 15 -10.25 -1.64 0.14
C ASP A 15 -9.60 -1.44 1.52
N ALA A 16 -10.24 -1.91 2.61
CA ALA A 16 -9.67 -1.87 3.95
C ALA A 16 -8.60 -2.96 4.19
N ALA A 17 -8.35 -3.88 3.25
CA ALA A 17 -7.47 -5.02 3.46
C ALA A 17 -6.05 -4.63 3.90
N GLY A 18 -5.48 -3.57 3.31
CA GLY A 18 -4.17 -3.05 3.71
C GLY A 18 -4.16 -2.48 5.13
N LEU A 19 -5.21 -1.75 5.53
CA LEU A 19 -5.39 -1.24 6.89
C LEU A 19 -5.50 -2.37 7.91
N VAL A 20 -6.35 -3.37 7.63
CA VAL A 20 -6.54 -4.54 8.50
C VAL A 20 -5.23 -5.31 8.66
N ALA A 21 -4.47 -5.49 7.58
CA ALA A 21 -3.16 -6.13 7.63
C ALA A 21 -2.16 -5.35 8.51
N ALA A 22 -2.08 -4.01 8.35
CA ALA A 22 -1.20 -3.18 9.18
C ALA A 22 -1.58 -3.25 10.66
N ARG A 23 -2.87 -3.17 11.00
CA ARG A 23 -3.36 -3.30 12.39
C ARG A 23 -2.97 -4.64 13.01
N ALA A 24 -3.12 -5.74 12.27
CA ALA A 24 -2.70 -7.06 12.71
C ALA A 24 -1.17 -7.18 12.91
N LEU A 25 -0.39 -6.55 12.03
CA LEU A 25 1.07 -6.54 12.11
C LEU A 25 1.60 -5.66 13.24
N LYS A 26 0.91 -4.58 13.57
CA LYS A 26 1.30 -3.65 14.64
C LYS A 26 1.47 -4.36 15.99
N ALA A 27 0.62 -5.34 16.29
CA ALA A 27 0.72 -6.16 17.50
C ALA A 27 1.94 -7.11 17.52
N ARG A 28 2.58 -7.34 16.38
CA ARG A 28 3.65 -8.34 16.19
C ARG A 28 4.88 -7.76 15.50
N ALA A 29 4.99 -6.43 15.45
CA ALA A 29 6.00 -5.74 14.66
C ALA A 29 7.40 -6.08 15.18
N PRO A 30 8.34 -6.48 14.29
CA PRO A 30 9.72 -6.68 14.69
C PRO A 30 10.35 -5.41 15.27
N ALA A 31 11.33 -5.55 16.17
CA ALA A 31 12.09 -4.42 16.68
C ALA A 31 12.71 -3.61 15.52
N GLY A 32 12.59 -2.28 15.60
CA GLY A 32 13.08 -1.36 14.56
C GLY A 32 12.18 -1.25 13.32
N CYS A 33 10.95 -1.78 13.39
CA CYS A 33 9.93 -1.60 12.37
C CYS A 33 8.78 -0.74 12.91
N GLU A 34 8.46 0.34 12.21
CA GLU A 34 7.29 1.16 12.48
C GLU A 34 6.13 0.70 11.59
N VAL A 35 4.91 0.63 12.15
CA VAL A 35 3.70 0.23 11.41
C VAL A 35 2.71 1.39 11.40
N LEU A 36 2.33 1.82 10.20
CA LEU A 36 1.54 3.01 9.92
C LEU A 36 0.32 2.65 9.07
N GLU A 37 -0.68 3.52 9.12
CA GLU A 37 -1.89 3.45 8.29
C GLU A 37 -1.97 4.72 7.44
N ALA A 38 -2.41 4.61 6.20
CA ALA A 38 -2.54 5.70 5.25
C ALA A 38 -3.80 5.53 4.40
N SER A 39 -4.40 6.65 3.96
CA SER A 39 -5.58 6.60 3.09
C SER A 39 -5.22 6.26 1.63
N GLY A 40 -3.93 6.32 1.28
CA GLY A 40 -3.44 6.11 -0.08
C GLY A 40 -3.26 7.39 -0.91
N GLU A 41 -3.29 8.55 -0.27
CA GLU A 41 -2.93 9.82 -0.89
C GLU A 41 -1.40 9.87 -1.09
N GLY A 42 -0.96 10.09 -2.32
CA GLY A 42 0.45 9.92 -2.67
C GLY A 42 1.42 10.87 -1.96
N THR A 43 1.04 12.12 -1.67
CA THR A 43 1.94 13.06 -0.97
C THR A 43 2.12 12.67 0.50
N GLN A 44 1.05 12.20 1.14
CA GLN A 44 1.08 11.61 2.46
C GLN A 44 1.99 10.37 2.47
N LEU A 45 1.87 9.49 1.47
CA LEU A 45 2.74 8.31 1.38
C LEU A 45 4.22 8.70 1.28
N MET A 46 4.54 9.71 0.48
CA MET A 46 5.90 10.24 0.35
C MET A 46 6.48 10.75 1.66
N GLU A 47 5.68 11.47 2.45
CA GLU A 47 6.10 11.92 3.77
C GLU A 47 6.25 10.74 4.76
N LEU A 48 5.30 9.79 4.75
CA LEU A 48 5.32 8.64 5.65
C LEU A 48 6.51 7.71 5.41
N TRP A 49 7.05 7.61 4.20
CA TRP A 49 8.21 6.78 3.92
C TRP A 49 9.56 7.51 3.92
N LYS A 50 9.55 8.83 4.13
CA LYS A 50 10.74 9.67 4.15
C LYS A 50 11.74 9.24 5.24
N ASP A 51 13.03 9.17 4.91
CA ASP A 51 14.10 8.71 5.82
C ASP A 51 14.02 7.21 6.21
N ALA A 52 13.09 6.44 5.62
CA ALA A 52 13.09 4.98 5.76
C ALA A 52 14.09 4.34 4.78
N GLU A 53 14.80 3.32 5.24
CA GLU A 53 15.70 2.54 4.38
C GLU A 53 14.92 1.46 3.60
N VAL A 54 13.93 0.87 4.27
CA VAL A 54 13.09 -0.20 3.73
C VAL A 54 11.64 0.09 4.04
N VAL A 55 10.80 -0.01 3.01
CA VAL A 55 9.38 0.29 3.10
C VAL A 55 8.60 -0.87 2.51
N ILE A 56 7.60 -1.32 3.27
CA ILE A 56 6.65 -2.35 2.87
C ILE A 56 5.29 -1.67 2.80
N LEU A 57 4.72 -1.61 1.60
CA LEU A 57 3.40 -1.06 1.34
C LEU A 57 2.44 -2.22 1.19
N ILE A 58 1.29 -2.16 1.84
CA ILE A 58 0.23 -3.17 1.76
C ILE A 58 -1.04 -2.47 1.34
N ASP A 59 -1.59 -2.86 0.20
CA ASP A 59 -2.76 -2.22 -0.41
C ASP A 59 -3.69 -3.28 -1.00
N ALA A 60 -4.96 -2.92 -1.14
CA ALA A 60 -5.90 -3.73 -1.88
C ALA A 60 -5.59 -3.64 -3.39
N LEU A 61 -5.85 -4.74 -4.10
CA LEU A 61 -5.62 -4.90 -5.53
C LEU A 61 -6.90 -5.41 -6.17
N GLN A 62 -7.18 -4.97 -7.38
CA GLN A 62 -8.15 -5.63 -8.25
C GLN A 62 -7.50 -5.90 -9.61
N SER A 63 -6.99 -7.11 -9.80
CA SER A 63 -6.37 -7.52 -11.07
C SER A 63 -7.05 -8.71 -11.75
N GLY A 64 -8.20 -9.15 -11.21
CA GLY A 64 -9.00 -10.23 -11.78
C GLY A 64 -8.54 -11.63 -11.37
N HIS A 65 -7.60 -11.72 -10.43
CA HIS A 65 -7.21 -12.98 -9.79
C HIS A 65 -8.20 -13.35 -8.68
N SER A 66 -8.00 -14.52 -8.06
CA SER A 66 -8.85 -14.99 -6.97
C SER A 66 -8.79 -14.04 -5.75
N PRO A 67 -9.93 -13.67 -5.15
CA PRO A 67 -9.96 -12.89 -3.91
C PRO A 67 -9.09 -13.51 -2.81
N GLY A 68 -8.37 -12.67 -2.09
CA GLY A 68 -7.38 -13.06 -1.07
C GLY A 68 -6.00 -13.44 -1.61
N ALA A 69 -5.82 -13.54 -2.92
CA ALA A 69 -4.50 -13.76 -3.50
C ALA A 69 -3.57 -12.56 -3.21
N ILE A 70 -2.34 -12.85 -2.80
CA ILE A 70 -1.33 -11.83 -2.49
C ILE A 70 -0.30 -11.79 -3.61
N ARG A 71 -0.04 -10.60 -4.12
CA ARG A 71 0.99 -10.34 -5.13
C ARG A 71 2.05 -9.41 -4.58
N ARG A 72 3.32 -9.70 -4.88
CA ARG A 72 4.46 -8.91 -4.45
C ARG A 72 5.08 -8.20 -5.64
N PHE A 73 5.36 -6.92 -5.48
CA PHE A 73 6.05 -6.10 -6.45
C PHE A 73 7.28 -5.45 -5.83
N GLU A 74 8.34 -5.30 -6.62
CA GLU A 74 9.55 -4.56 -6.22
C GLU A 74 9.64 -3.26 -7.01
N ALA A 75 9.32 -2.13 -6.38
CA ALA A 75 9.17 -0.84 -7.07
C ALA A 75 10.45 -0.30 -7.74
N HIS A 76 11.62 -0.87 -7.41
CA HIS A 76 12.90 -0.57 -8.09
C HIS A 76 13.16 -1.44 -9.33
N ARG A 77 12.47 -2.58 -9.46
CA ARG A 77 12.67 -3.55 -10.55
C ARG A 77 11.58 -3.47 -11.60
N GLU A 78 10.37 -3.08 -11.20
CA GLU A 78 9.21 -3.03 -12.06
C GLU A 78 8.32 -1.84 -11.72
N THR A 79 7.64 -1.32 -12.73
CA THR A 79 6.55 -0.36 -12.56
C THR A 79 5.33 -1.10 -12.03
N LEU A 80 4.65 -0.53 -11.03
CA LEU A 80 3.40 -1.10 -10.55
C LEU A 80 2.35 -1.12 -11.66
N PRO A 81 1.49 -2.15 -11.72
CA PRO A 81 0.34 -2.16 -12.61
C PRO A 81 -0.64 -1.05 -12.20
N ALA A 82 -0.48 0.14 -12.78
CA ALA A 82 -1.24 1.34 -12.43
C ALA A 82 -2.76 1.11 -12.47
N ARG A 83 -3.23 0.16 -13.31
CA ARG A 83 -4.65 -0.17 -13.43
C ARG A 83 -5.24 -1.02 -12.32
N SER A 84 -4.40 -1.75 -11.59
CA SER A 84 -4.85 -2.72 -10.59
C SER A 84 -4.94 -2.13 -9.18
N PHE A 85 -4.23 -1.04 -8.92
CA PHE A 85 -4.29 -0.26 -7.67
C PHE A 85 -5.24 0.96 -7.77
N ARG A 86 -6.09 1.03 -8.82
CA ARG A 86 -6.94 2.21 -9.15
C ARG A 86 -8.08 2.48 -8.17
N TYR A 87 -8.21 1.71 -7.11
CA TYR A 87 -9.22 1.96 -6.11
C TYR A 87 -8.77 3.00 -5.07
N SER A 88 -7.54 3.54 -5.15
CA SER A 88 -7.28 4.83 -4.51
C SER A 88 -8.20 5.90 -5.10
N THR A 89 -9.16 6.41 -4.30
CA THR A 89 -10.04 7.53 -4.67
C THR A 89 -9.30 8.87 -4.78
N HIS A 90 -7.99 8.87 -4.64
CA HIS A 90 -7.15 10.06 -4.64
C HIS A 90 -6.70 10.42 -6.06
N ALA A 91 -6.58 11.72 -6.32
CA ALA A 91 -6.07 12.25 -7.60
C ALA A 91 -4.59 11.93 -7.84
N PHE A 92 -3.87 11.46 -6.81
CA PHE A 92 -2.47 11.08 -6.82
C PHE A 92 -2.32 9.72 -6.12
N SER A 93 -2.15 8.68 -6.93
CA SER A 93 -2.16 7.27 -6.52
C SER A 93 -0.81 6.78 -6.00
N LEU A 94 -0.79 5.61 -5.37
CA LEU A 94 0.43 4.93 -4.92
C LEU A 94 1.47 4.76 -6.04
N GLY A 95 1.02 4.36 -7.23
CA GLY A 95 1.91 4.19 -8.38
C GLY A 95 2.59 5.51 -8.77
N GLU A 96 1.82 6.59 -8.85
CA GLU A 96 2.34 7.92 -9.19
C GLU A 96 3.26 8.46 -8.10
N ALA A 97 2.99 8.18 -6.82
CA ALA A 97 3.86 8.55 -5.71
C ALA A 97 5.23 7.87 -5.78
N ILE A 98 5.27 6.58 -6.14
CA ILE A 98 6.52 5.85 -6.35
C ILE A 98 7.31 6.44 -7.51
N GLU A 99 6.66 6.70 -8.65
CA GLU A 99 7.32 7.24 -9.84
C GLU A 99 7.85 8.67 -9.60
N LEU A 100 7.06 9.52 -8.91
CA LEU A 100 7.50 10.86 -8.52
C LEU A 100 8.68 10.80 -7.55
N ALA A 101 8.60 9.99 -6.50
CA ALA A 101 9.70 9.83 -5.55
C ALA A 101 10.97 9.30 -6.26
N ARG A 102 10.84 8.41 -7.24
CA ARG A 102 11.98 7.94 -8.05
C ARG A 102 12.57 9.07 -8.87
N ALA A 103 11.74 9.88 -9.53
CA ALA A 103 12.19 11.02 -10.35
C ALA A 103 12.88 12.11 -9.52
N LEU A 104 12.52 12.26 -8.25
CA LEU A 104 13.09 13.22 -7.31
C LEU A 104 14.29 12.68 -6.52
N ASP A 105 14.73 11.44 -6.77
CA ASP A 105 15.75 10.74 -5.98
C ASP A 105 15.42 10.65 -4.47
N GLN A 106 14.13 10.52 -4.17
CA GLN A 106 13.55 10.43 -2.83
C GLN A 106 12.92 9.06 -2.54
N LEU A 107 13.01 8.11 -3.48
CA LEU A 107 12.48 6.77 -3.29
C LEU A 107 13.37 6.02 -2.27
N PRO A 108 12.79 5.42 -1.21
CA PRO A 108 13.53 4.61 -0.24
C PRO A 108 14.38 3.54 -0.93
N ALA A 109 15.55 3.20 -0.37
CA ALA A 109 16.51 2.26 -0.96
C ALA A 109 15.89 0.90 -1.30
N ARG A 110 14.85 0.48 -0.56
CA ARG A 110 14.05 -0.70 -0.88
C ARG A 110 12.57 -0.45 -0.62
N VAL A 111 11.75 -0.58 -1.66
CA VAL A 111 10.29 -0.51 -1.56
C VAL A 111 9.68 -1.81 -2.08
N LEU A 112 8.91 -2.48 -1.21
CA LEU A 112 8.14 -3.67 -1.51
C LEU A 112 6.66 -3.33 -1.44
N VAL A 113 5.89 -3.76 -2.43
CA VAL A 113 4.43 -3.57 -2.44
C VAL A 113 3.76 -4.92 -2.42
N PHE A 114 2.83 -5.12 -1.48
CA PHE A 114 1.97 -6.29 -1.39
C PHE A 114 0.54 -5.87 -1.74
N GLY A 115 0.06 -6.35 -2.88
CA GLY A 115 -1.33 -6.20 -3.30
C GLY A 115 -2.16 -7.39 -2.84
N ILE A 116 -3.27 -7.15 -2.15
CA ILE A 116 -4.23 -8.17 -1.72
C ILE A 116 -5.46 -8.11 -2.62
N GLU A 117 -5.77 -9.17 -3.35
CA GLU A 117 -6.93 -9.19 -4.24
C GLU A 117 -8.25 -9.06 -3.47
N GLY A 118 -8.97 -7.98 -3.74
CA GLY A 118 -10.31 -7.75 -3.21
C GLY A 118 -11.39 -8.27 -4.16
N ARG A 119 -12.58 -8.54 -3.60
CA ARG A 119 -13.78 -8.93 -4.33
C ARG A 119 -14.79 -7.79 -4.41
N ASP A 120 -14.96 -7.05 -3.32
CA ASP A 120 -15.96 -5.99 -3.16
C ASP A 120 -15.28 -4.67 -2.77
N PHE A 121 -15.46 -3.65 -3.61
CA PHE A 121 -14.97 -2.28 -3.41
C PHE A 121 -16.13 -1.26 -3.39
N SER A 122 -17.33 -1.72 -3.07
CA SER A 122 -18.51 -0.87 -2.84
C SER A 122 -18.37 -0.09 -1.53
N ALA A 123 -19.19 0.94 -1.35
CA ALA A 123 -19.27 1.65 -0.08
C ALA A 123 -19.84 0.73 1.02
N GLY A 124 -19.18 0.69 2.16
CA GLY A 124 -19.56 -0.14 3.31
C GLY A 124 -18.36 -0.61 4.11
N GLU A 125 -18.60 -1.05 5.34
CA GLU A 125 -17.55 -1.56 6.23
C GLU A 125 -17.41 -3.08 6.11
N GLY A 126 -16.25 -3.60 6.53
CA GLY A 126 -15.98 -5.03 6.66
C GLY A 126 -15.46 -5.69 5.39
N LEU A 127 -14.58 -6.68 5.58
CA LEU A 127 -14.00 -7.50 4.52
C LEU A 127 -14.95 -8.64 4.14
N SER A 128 -14.80 -9.12 2.90
CA SER A 128 -15.68 -10.09 2.25
C SER A 128 -15.35 -11.57 2.53
#